data_AF-A0A0K1Q0U0-F1
#
_entry.id   AF-A0A0K1Q0U0-F1
#
_cell.length_a   1.000
_cell.length_b   1.000
_cell.length_c   1.000
_cell.angle_alpha   90.00
_cell.angle_beta   90.00
_cell.angle_gamma   90.00
#
_symmetry.space_group_name_H-M   'P 1'
#
loop_
_entity.id
_entity.type
_entity.pdbx_description
1 polymer ?
#
loop_
_entity_poly.entity_id
_entity_poly.type
_entity_poly.pdbx_seq_one_letter_code
_entity_poly.pdbx_strand_id
1 'polypeptide(L)'
;MFGFGDVARSLAERLLARDDAALATLRGLSWADGLLVLGPTVDLPWADGVSYLGQDPQAPRLLLPTQVRPDVPLDAFERALVRQAGNIEPPLAVLSNPPRLVSVVSARSIARSRLVAWLAEWAS
;
A
#
# COMPACT_ATOMS: atom_id res chain seq x y z
N MET A 1 2.69 3.74 -1.21
CA MET A 1 2.91 3.04 -2.50
C MET A 1 2.57 1.57 -2.34
N PHE A 2 2.33 0.87 -3.44
CA PHE A 2 2.17 -0.59 -3.43
C PHE A 2 2.72 -1.21 -4.72
N GLY A 3 2.96 -2.52 -4.67
CA GLY A 3 3.30 -3.34 -5.83
C GLY A 3 2.68 -4.73 -5.72
N PHE A 4 2.63 -5.41 -6.86
CA PHE A 4 2.25 -6.82 -6.97
C PHE A 4 3.39 -7.62 -7.61
N GLY A 5 3.45 -8.93 -7.35
CA GLY A 5 4.42 -9.86 -7.97
C GLY A 5 5.86 -9.36 -7.88
N ASP A 6 6.55 -9.32 -9.01
CA ASP A 6 7.95 -8.88 -9.11
C ASP A 6 8.17 -7.45 -8.63
N VAL A 7 7.18 -6.56 -8.79
CA VAL A 7 7.26 -5.19 -8.25
C VAL A 7 7.25 -5.20 -6.74
N ALA A 8 6.40 -6.04 -6.12
CA ALA A 8 6.37 -6.20 -4.67
C ALA A 8 7.69 -6.77 -4.13
N ARG A 9 8.28 -7.73 -4.86
CA ARG A 9 9.60 -8.27 -4.56
C ARG A 9 10.69 -7.20 -4.64
N SER A 10 10.77 -6.46 -5.74
CA SER A 10 11.75 -5.39 -5.91
C SER A 10 11.61 -4.31 -4.81
N LEU A 11 10.36 -3.99 -4.43
CA LEU A 11 10.08 -3.08 -3.33
C LEU A 11 10.60 -3.62 -1.99
N ALA A 12 10.40 -4.90 -1.70
CA ALA A 12 10.92 -5.54 -0.50
C ALA A 12 12.45 -5.60 -0.46
N GLU A 13 13.11 -5.88 -1.59
CA GLU A 13 14.57 -5.85 -1.69
C GLU A 13 15.13 -4.44 -1.41
N ARG A 14 14.49 -3.39 -1.95
CA ARG A 14 14.87 -1.99 -1.66
C ARG A 14 14.63 -1.59 -0.21
N LEU A 15 13.57 -2.09 0.42
CA LEU A 15 13.34 -1.91 1.85
C LEU A 15 14.45 -2.58 2.67
N LEU A 16 14.84 -3.82 2.33
CA LEU A 16 15.91 -4.54 3.02
C LEU A 16 17.29 -3.86 2.91
N ALA A 17 17.52 -3.05 1.88
CA ALA A 17 18.75 -2.26 1.75
C ALA A 17 18.82 -1.05 2.73
N ARG A 18 17.71 -0.67 3.36
CA ARG A 18 17.67 0.39 4.38
C ARG A 18 18.08 -0.15 5.75
N ASP A 19 18.48 0.71 6.67
CA ASP A 19 18.70 0.32 8.06
C ASP A 19 17.38 0.13 8.83
N ASP A 20 17.47 -0.46 10.02
CA ASP A 20 16.28 -0.79 10.82
C ASP A 20 15.57 0.45 11.37
N ALA A 21 16.28 1.56 11.60
CA ALA A 21 15.67 2.81 12.04
C ALA A 21 14.81 3.41 10.93
N ALA A 22 15.31 3.40 9.70
CA ALA A 22 14.61 3.86 8.50
C ALA A 22 13.45 2.93 8.10
N LEU A 23 13.52 1.64 8.43
CA LEU A 23 12.38 0.73 8.28
C LEU A 23 11.29 1.02 9.31
N ALA A 24 11.67 1.33 10.55
CA ALA A 24 10.73 1.57 11.63
C ALA A 24 9.85 2.80 11.42
N THR A 25 10.29 3.80 10.65
CA THR A 25 9.50 4.98 10.26
C THR A 25 8.39 4.66 9.26
N LEU A 26 8.51 3.53 8.56
CA LEU A 26 7.55 3.08 7.57
C LEU A 26 6.54 2.10 8.20
N ARG A 27 5.32 2.11 7.67
CA ARG A 27 4.31 1.10 7.97
C ARG A 27 3.99 0.28 6.72
N GLY A 28 3.67 -0.99 6.87
CA GLY A 28 3.39 -1.86 5.75
C GLY A 28 2.27 -2.86 5.99
N LEU A 29 1.78 -3.38 4.87
CA LEU A 29 0.88 -4.52 4.78
C LEU A 29 1.39 -5.43 3.66
N SER A 30 1.40 -6.72 3.91
CA SER A 30 1.75 -7.73 2.91
C SER A 30 0.62 -8.75 2.77
N TRP A 31 0.58 -9.38 1.60
CA TRP A 31 -0.27 -10.51 1.29
C TRP A 31 0.49 -11.40 0.29
N ALA A 32 -0.13 -12.50 -0.18
CA ALA A 32 0.55 -13.53 -0.96
C ALA A 32 1.34 -13.00 -2.18
N ASP A 33 0.76 -12.07 -2.93
CA ASP A 33 1.33 -11.55 -4.18
C ASP A 33 1.60 -10.04 -4.13
N GLY A 34 1.67 -9.41 -2.96
CA GLY A 34 1.90 -7.97 -2.93
C GLY A 34 2.24 -7.35 -1.59
N LEU A 35 2.67 -6.10 -1.71
CA LEU A 35 3.22 -5.30 -0.61
C LEU A 35 2.74 -3.86 -0.75
N LEU A 36 2.24 -3.30 0.34
CA LEU A 36 1.86 -1.90 0.48
C LEU A 36 2.72 -1.25 1.57
N VAL A 37 3.24 -0.07 1.27
CA VAL A 37 4.13 0.71 2.13
C VAL A 37 3.57 2.11 2.29
N LEU A 38 3.49 2.56 3.55
CA LEU A 38 3.01 3.86 3.98
C LEU A 38 4.11 4.56 4.77
N GLY A 39 4.25 5.86 4.55
CA GLY A 39 5.21 6.68 5.24
C GLY A 39 5.36 8.04 4.55
N PRO A 40 6.19 8.92 5.12
CA PRO A 40 6.55 10.18 4.47
C PRO A 40 7.12 9.93 3.07
N THR A 41 6.75 10.75 2.09
CA THR A 41 7.23 10.61 0.70
C THR A 41 8.75 10.60 0.60
N VAL A 42 9.45 11.30 1.50
CA VAL A 42 10.92 11.34 1.56
C VAL A 42 11.56 10.01 2.01
N ASP A 43 10.83 9.20 2.77
CA ASP A 43 11.29 7.92 3.31
C ASP A 43 10.91 6.73 2.44
N LEU A 44 10.02 6.96 1.47
CA LEU A 44 9.49 5.94 0.58
C LEU A 44 10.58 5.40 -0.35
N PRO A 45 10.78 4.07 -0.41
CA PRO A 45 11.77 3.45 -1.28
C PRO A 45 11.24 3.40 -2.72
N TRP A 46 11.52 4.43 -3.50
CA TRP A 46 11.21 4.48 -4.93
C TRP A 46 11.61 3.18 -5.60
N ALA A 47 10.70 2.56 -6.38
CA ALA A 47 10.96 1.35 -7.14
C ALA A 47 10.19 1.40 -8.46
N ASP A 48 10.73 0.77 -9.50
CA ASP A 48 10.08 0.77 -10.80
C ASP A 48 8.80 -0.07 -10.76
N GLY A 49 7.74 0.44 -11.40
CA GLY A 49 6.45 -0.25 -11.47
C GLY A 49 5.54 -0.12 -10.24
N VAL A 50 5.99 0.51 -9.15
CA VAL A 50 5.11 0.74 -7.99
C VAL A 50 4.05 1.78 -8.30
N SER A 51 2.87 1.58 -7.73
CA SER A 51 1.78 2.53 -7.76
C SER A 51 1.79 3.40 -6.51
N TYR A 52 1.68 4.72 -6.70
CA TYR A 52 1.64 5.68 -5.61
C TYR A 52 0.21 5.92 -5.17
N LEU A 53 0.02 6.02 -3.86
CA LEU A 53 -1.27 6.27 -3.26
C LEU A 53 -1.24 7.64 -2.60
N GLY A 54 -2.27 8.44 -2.85
CA GLY A 54 -2.49 9.75 -2.24
C GLY A 54 -3.85 9.79 -1.55
N GLN A 55 -3.96 10.61 -0.52
CA GLN A 55 -5.24 10.94 0.11
C GLN A 55 -5.72 12.27 -0.47
N ASP A 56 -6.95 12.29 -0.96
CA ASP A 56 -7.58 13.50 -1.48
C ASP A 56 -8.50 14.10 -0.40
N PRO A 57 -8.49 15.43 -0.16
CA PRO A 57 -9.40 16.07 0.80
C PRO A 57 -10.89 15.82 0.54
N GLN A 58 -11.28 15.53 -0.71
CA GLN A 58 -12.66 15.20 -1.10
C GLN A 58 -13.03 13.74 -0.83
N ALA A 59 -12.05 12.87 -0.56
CA ALA A 59 -12.22 11.46 -0.22
C ALA A 59 -11.25 11.04 0.91
N PRO A 60 -11.37 11.63 2.11
CA PRO A 60 -10.42 11.45 3.20
C PRO A 60 -10.37 10.02 3.77
N ARG A 61 -11.36 9.17 3.49
CA ARG A 61 -11.40 7.77 3.91
C ARG A 61 -10.75 6.84 2.89
N LEU A 62 -10.24 7.38 1.78
CA LEU A 62 -9.57 6.60 0.75
C LEU A 62 -8.11 7.03 0.56
N LEU A 63 -7.29 6.05 0.21
CA LEU A 63 -6.02 6.26 -0.45
C LEU A 63 -6.18 5.79 -1.90
N LEU A 64 -6.06 6.73 -2.85
CA LEU A 64 -6.31 6.52 -4.27
C LEU A 64 -4.99 6.47 -5.06
N PRO A 65 -4.91 5.65 -6.13
CA PRO A 65 -3.81 5.72 -7.08
C PRO A 65 -3.67 7.13 -7.65
N THR A 66 -2.49 7.73 -7.55
CA THR A 66 -2.27 9.12 -7.99
C THR A 66 -2.26 9.28 -9.51
N GLN A 67 -2.14 8.18 -10.25
CA GLN A 67 -2.11 8.14 -11.71
C GLN A 67 -3.48 7.93 -12.35
N VAL A 68 -4.51 7.60 -11.56
CA VAL A 68 -5.84 7.28 -12.06
C VAL A 68 -6.86 8.14 -11.33
N ARG A 69 -7.71 8.84 -12.09
CA ARG A 69 -8.79 9.62 -11.53
C ARG A 69 -10.12 8.93 -11.84
N PRO A 70 -11.03 8.77 -10.86
CA PRO A 70 -12.39 8.31 -11.13
C PRO A 70 -13.13 9.30 -12.03
N ASP A 71 -13.93 8.79 -12.97
CA ASP A 71 -14.81 9.59 -13.84
C ASP A 71 -16.06 10.12 -13.12
N VAL A 72 -16.21 9.77 -11.85
CA VAL A 72 -17.28 10.21 -10.97
C VAL A 72 -16.74 11.13 -9.86
N PRO A 73 -17.57 11.99 -9.25
CA PRO A 73 -17.16 12.78 -8.10
C PRO A 73 -16.54 11.92 -6.98
N LEU A 74 -15.43 12.39 -6.41
CA LEU A 74 -14.64 11.64 -5.43
C LEU A 74 -15.41 11.30 -4.15
N ASP A 75 -16.31 12.19 -3.73
CA ASP A 75 -17.17 11.99 -2.56
C ASP A 75 -18.19 10.86 -2.80
N ALA A 76 -18.76 10.79 -4.01
CA ALA A 76 -19.67 9.73 -4.43
C ALA A 76 -18.93 8.39 -4.55
N PHE A 77 -17.71 8.43 -5.11
CA PHE A 77 -16.82 7.28 -5.18
C PHE A 77 -16.46 6.72 -3.80
N GLU A 78 -16.07 7.60 -2.86
CA GLU A 78 -15.79 7.23 -1.48
C GLU A 78 -16.99 6.54 -0.83
N ARG A 79 -18.18 7.15 -0.90
CA ARG A 79 -19.39 6.56 -0.31
C ARG A 79 -19.68 5.17 -0.88
N ALA A 80 -19.51 4.99 -2.19
CA ALA A 80 -19.74 3.72 -2.85
C ALA A 80 -18.75 2.64 -2.35
N LEU A 81 -17.44 2.96 -2.34
CA LEU A 81 -16.40 2.01 -1.91
C LEU A 81 -16.50 1.68 -0.42
N VAL A 82 -16.72 2.67 0.44
CA VAL A 82 -16.93 2.43 1.88
C VAL A 82 -18.13 1.51 2.10
N ARG A 83 -19.25 1.77 1.40
CA ARG A 83 -20.44 0.92 1.50
C ARG A 83 -20.16 -0.51 1.02
N GLN A 84 -19.42 -0.66 -0.08
CA GLN A 84 -19.05 -1.96 -0.64
C GLN A 84 -18.07 -2.72 0.27
N ALA A 85 -17.15 -2.02 0.93
CA ALA A 85 -16.18 -2.61 1.85
C ALA A 85 -16.83 -3.15 3.13
N GLY A 86 -18.09 -2.78 3.42
CA GLY A 86 -18.86 -3.30 4.54
C GLY A 86 -18.19 -3.00 5.88
N ASN A 87 -17.67 -4.04 6.53
CA ASN A 87 -17.07 -3.95 7.87
C ASN A 87 -15.56 -3.66 7.84
N ILE A 88 -14.97 -3.40 6.68
CA ILE A 88 -13.55 -3.06 6.59
C ILE A 88 -13.35 -1.61 7.04
N GLU A 89 -12.56 -1.42 8.09
CA GLU A 89 -12.33 -0.11 8.68
C GLU A 89 -11.49 0.80 7.76
N PRO A 90 -11.91 2.04 7.46
CA PRO A 90 -11.12 2.99 6.70
C PRO A 90 -9.99 3.64 7.55
N PRO A 91 -8.95 4.23 6.94
CA PRO A 91 -8.84 4.51 5.51
C PRO A 91 -8.61 3.25 4.65
N LEU A 92 -9.18 3.24 3.44
CA LEU A 92 -9.06 2.13 2.49
C LEU A 92 -8.11 2.50 1.35
N ALA A 93 -7.09 1.69 1.12
CA ALA A 93 -6.29 1.77 -0.08
C ALA A 93 -7.01 1.08 -1.25
N VAL A 94 -7.17 1.82 -2.34
CA VAL A 94 -7.67 1.31 -3.62
C VAL A 94 -6.47 0.90 -4.46
N LEU A 95 -6.28 -0.40 -4.64
CA LEU A 95 -5.20 -0.93 -5.45
C LEU A 95 -5.73 -1.17 -6.86
N SER A 96 -5.05 -0.63 -7.86
CA SER A 96 -5.37 -0.86 -9.27
C SER A 96 -4.57 -2.03 -9.82
N ASN A 97 -5.25 -2.89 -10.57
CA ASN A 97 -4.68 -3.97 -11.38
C ASN A 97 -3.74 -4.95 -10.63
N PRO A 98 -4.26 -6.01 -9.98
CA PRO A 98 -5.67 -6.34 -9.84
C PRO A 98 -6.43 -5.41 -8.86
N PRO A 99 -7.74 -5.16 -9.07
CA PRO A 99 -8.53 -4.32 -8.19
C PRO A 99 -8.67 -4.96 -6.80
N ARG A 100 -8.18 -4.27 -5.76
CA ARG A 100 -8.32 -4.69 -4.35
C ARG A 100 -8.63 -3.49 -3.46
N LEU A 101 -9.40 -3.72 -2.40
CA LEU A 101 -9.61 -2.77 -1.31
C LEU A 101 -8.94 -3.31 -0.05
N VAL A 102 -8.06 -2.51 0.55
CA VAL A 102 -7.30 -2.92 1.73
C VAL A 102 -7.41 -1.83 2.81
N SER A 103 -7.81 -2.21 4.03
CA SER A 103 -7.74 -1.29 5.18
C SER A 103 -6.30 -1.03 5.55
N VAL A 104 -5.90 0.25 5.57
CA VAL A 104 -4.57 0.64 6.05
C VAL A 104 -4.49 0.80 7.58
N VAL A 105 -5.60 0.64 8.29
CA VAL A 105 -5.63 0.67 9.78
C VAL A 105 -4.80 -0.48 10.36
N SER A 106 -4.81 -1.62 9.67
CA SER A 106 -4.03 -2.79 10.07
C SER A 106 -2.53 -2.66 9.78
N ALA A 107 -2.08 -1.59 9.09
CA ALA A 107 -0.66 -1.42 8.75
C ALA A 107 0.20 -1.30 10.02
N ARG A 108 1.32 -2.04 10.04
CA ARG A 108 2.25 -2.10 11.17
C ARG A 108 3.61 -1.56 10.77
N SER A 109 4.40 -1.11 11.75
CA SER A 109 5.80 -0.73 11.50
C SER A 109 6.55 -1.87 10.81
N ILE A 110 7.37 -1.54 9.81
CA ILE A 110 8.10 -2.55 9.04
C ILE A 110 9.27 -3.06 9.87
N ALA A 111 9.30 -4.37 10.10
CA ALA A 111 10.41 -5.05 10.75
C ALA A 111 11.16 -5.90 9.72
N ARG A 112 12.50 -5.80 9.70
CA ARG A 112 13.36 -6.56 8.77
C ARG A 112 13.07 -8.06 8.79
N SER A 113 12.94 -8.64 9.99
CA SER A 113 12.68 -10.08 10.14
C SER A 113 11.38 -10.53 9.46
N ARG A 114 10.31 -9.73 9.55
CA ARG A 114 9.05 -10.02 8.86
C ARG A 114 9.16 -9.88 7.35
N LEU A 115 9.91 -8.90 6.88
CA LEU A 115 10.12 -8.68 5.45
C LEU A 115 10.95 -9.81 4.82
N VAL A 116 11.99 -10.28 5.52
CA VAL A 116 12.77 -11.46 5.11
C VAL A 116 11.90 -12.71 5.07
N ALA A 117 11.08 -12.94 6.11
CA ALA A 117 10.18 -14.09 6.14
C ALA A 117 9.19 -14.09 4.95
N TRP A 118 8.57 -12.94 4.68
CA TRP A 118 7.64 -12.78 3.56
C TRP A 118 8.33 -13.01 2.20
N LEU A 119 9.56 -12.52 2.00
CA LEU A 119 10.32 -12.77 0.77
C LEU A 119 10.70 -14.25 0.60
N ALA A 120 10.99 -14.96 1.69
CA ALA A 120 11.28 -16.38 1.65
C ALA A 120 10.04 -17.21 1.26
N GLU A 121 8.87 -16.85 1.79
CA GLU A 121 7.58 -17.46 1.42
C GLU A 121 7.19 -17.19 -0.04
N TRP A 122 7.60 -16.04 -0.58
CA TRP A 122 7.37 -15.71 -1.99
C TRP A 122 8.23 -16.55 -2.95
N ALA A 123 9.42 -16.97 -2.53
CA ALA A 123 10.38 -17.71 -3.35
C ALA A 123 10.13 -19.23 -3.41
N SER A 124 9.20 -19.75 -2.59
CA SER A 124 8.82 -21.17 -2.51
C SER A 124 7.60 -21.49 -3.37
#